data_AF-A0A9E5E074-F1
#
_entry.id   AF-A0A9E5E074-F1
#
_cell.length_a   1.000
_cell.length_b   1.000
_cell.length_c   1.000
_cell.angle_alpha   90.00
_cell.angle_beta   90.00
_cell.angle_gamma   90.00
#
_symmetry.space_group_name_H-M   'P 1'
#
loop_
_entity.id
_entity.type
_entity.pdbx_description
1 polymer ?
#
loop_
_entity_poly.entity_id
_entity_poly.type
_entity_poly.pdbx_seq_one_letter_code
_entity_poly.pdbx_strand_id
1 'polypeptide(L)'
;MITTIIEKISEICYIELCKGGVSELAPPTFLGGVKSIVMGYVYILQSIKNGRYYTGSTVDIDTRVQHHNSGYGSIYTSIHKPWRLVCYKKCNTIGDARIEEKKVKSYKGGNAFKKIINGGVSEWSIVPLC
;
A
#
# COMPACT_ATOMS: atom_id res chain seq x y z
N MET A 1 -18.28 25.16 8.88
CA MET A 1 -18.56 24.46 10.16
C MET A 1 -18.65 22.94 10.01
N ILE A 2 -19.17 22.38 8.90
CA ILE A 2 -19.30 20.93 8.71
C ILE A 2 -17.95 20.24 8.41
N THR A 3 -17.06 20.89 7.66
CA THR A 3 -15.73 20.37 7.31
C THR A 3 -14.82 20.16 8.54
N THR A 4 -14.85 21.09 9.49
CA THR A 4 -14.00 21.03 10.70
C THR A 4 -14.39 19.89 11.65
N ILE A 5 -15.66 19.47 11.64
CA ILE A 5 -16.16 18.38 12.49
C ILE A 5 -15.72 17.02 11.94
N ILE A 6 -15.73 16.84 10.61
CA ILE A 6 -15.31 15.58 9.98
C ILE A 6 -13.79 15.36 10.15
N GLU A 7 -12.99 16.42 10.03
CA GLU A 7 -11.54 16.34 10.29
C GLU A 7 -11.26 15.97 11.75
N LYS A 8 -11.96 16.60 12.71
CA LYS A 8 -11.84 16.29 14.14
C LYS A 8 -12.29 14.88 14.50
N ILE A 9 -13.34 14.35 13.88
CA ILE A 9 -13.77 12.96 14.08
C ILE A 9 -12.72 11.99 13.52
N SER A 10 -12.08 12.32 12.40
CA SER A 10 -10.98 11.50 11.86
C SER A 10 -9.75 11.45 12.78
N GLU A 11 -9.39 12.58 13.41
CA GLU A 11 -8.28 12.65 14.36
C GLU A 11 -8.59 11.90 15.67
N ILE A 12 -9.80 12.05 16.20
CA ILE A 12 -10.23 11.36 17.43
C ILE A 12 -10.24 9.84 17.24
N CYS A 13 -10.71 9.35 16.08
CA CYS A 13 -10.72 7.92 15.77
C CYS A 13 -9.31 7.34 15.58
N TYR A 14 -8.35 8.17 15.11
CA TYR A 14 -6.95 7.76 14.95
C TYR A 14 -6.20 7.68 16.29
N ILE A 15 -6.48 8.58 17.24
CA ILE A 15 -5.80 8.65 18.54
C ILE A 15 -6.16 7.47 19.46
N GLU A 16 -7.40 6.98 19.43
CA GLU A 16 -7.79 5.83 20.27
C GLU A 16 -7.16 4.50 19.81
N LEU A 17 -6.81 4.36 18.53
CA LEU A 17 -6.13 3.16 18.02
C LEU A 17 -4.66 3.06 18.45
N CYS A 18 -3.99 4.18 18.74
CA CYS A 18 -2.54 4.18 19.03
C CYS A 18 -2.17 3.97 20.50
N LYS A 19 -3.14 3.94 21.43
CA LYS A 19 -2.87 3.79 22.88
C LYS A 19 -3.07 2.38 23.43
N GLY A 20 -3.59 1.45 22.62
CA GLY A 20 -3.81 0.07 23.02
C GLY A 20 -2.90 -0.88 22.26
N GLY A 21 -1.81 -1.32 22.90
CA GLY A 21 -1.09 -2.50 22.44
C GLY A 21 -1.99 -3.73 22.54
N VAL A 22 -2.60 -4.14 21.42
CA VAL A 22 -3.31 -5.42 21.30
C VAL A 22 -2.78 -6.18 20.11
N SER A 23 -2.01 -7.20 20.44
CA SER A 23 -1.69 -8.35 19.61
C SER A 23 -2.95 -9.21 19.43
N GLU A 24 -3.83 -8.89 18.48
CA GLU A 24 -4.71 -9.87 17.82
C GLU A 24 -5.57 -9.17 16.76
N LEU A 25 -5.51 -9.68 15.53
CA LEU A 25 -6.38 -9.31 14.43
C LEU A 25 -7.80 -9.80 14.74
N ALA A 26 -8.59 -9.00 15.45
CA ALA A 26 -10.03 -9.21 15.53
C ALA A 26 -10.66 -9.04 14.13
N PRO A 27 -11.62 -9.89 13.73
CA PRO A 27 -12.39 -9.66 12.50
C PRO A 27 -13.07 -8.29 12.58
N PRO A 28 -13.31 -7.59 11.45
CA PRO A 28 -13.95 -6.29 11.47
C PRO A 28 -15.35 -6.42 12.09
N THR A 29 -15.47 -6.07 13.36
CA THR A 29 -16.75 -6.02 14.06
C THR A 29 -17.54 -4.84 13.52
N PHE A 30 -18.73 -5.15 13.02
CA PHE A 30 -19.74 -4.22 12.55
C PHE A 30 -20.26 -3.39 13.72
N LEU A 31 -19.52 -2.37 14.13
CA LEU A 31 -20.00 -1.34 15.05
C LEU A 31 -20.84 -0.35 14.24
N GLY A 32 -22.15 -0.57 14.23
CA GLY A 32 -23.16 0.44 13.89
C GLY A 32 -22.89 1.27 12.62
N GLY A 33 -23.13 0.70 11.44
CA GLY A 33 -23.43 1.45 10.21
C GLY A 33 -22.33 2.36 9.62
N VAL A 34 -21.17 2.50 10.27
CA VAL A 34 -20.05 3.27 9.73
C VAL A 34 -19.06 2.33 9.04
N LYS A 35 -18.99 2.43 7.71
CA LYS A 35 -18.00 1.72 6.90
C LYS A 35 -16.62 2.28 7.23
N SER A 36 -15.81 1.58 8.03
CA SER A 36 -14.41 1.96 8.28
C SER A 36 -13.68 2.10 6.94
N ILE A 37 -13.31 3.34 6.59
CA ILE A 37 -12.56 3.66 5.37
C ILE A 37 -11.09 3.37 5.67
N VAL A 38 -10.69 2.10 5.57
CA VAL A 38 -9.28 1.74 5.69
C VAL A 38 -8.58 2.15 4.40
N MET A 39 -7.73 3.16 4.52
CA MET A 39 -6.91 3.69 3.43
C MET A 39 -5.98 2.60 2.89
N GLY A 40 -5.80 2.60 1.57
CA GLY A 40 -5.02 1.59 0.87
C GLY A 40 -3.86 2.21 0.10
N TYR A 41 -2.90 1.36 -0.24
CA TYR A 41 -1.77 1.72 -1.07
C TYR A 41 -1.60 0.67 -2.15
N VAL A 42 -1.26 1.12 -3.36
CA VAL A 42 -0.66 0.29 -4.40
C VAL A 42 0.82 0.62 -4.46
N TYR A 43 1.67 -0.39 -4.58
CA TYR A 43 3.12 -0.24 -4.54
C TYR A 43 3.80 -1.07 -5.63
N ILE A 44 4.97 -0.61 -6.05
CA ILE A 44 5.87 -1.31 -6.97
C ILE A 44 7.21 -1.52 -6.26
N LEU A 45 7.59 -2.79 -6.12
CA LEU A 45 8.90 -3.20 -5.65
C LEU A 45 9.77 -3.60 -6.83
N GLN A 46 11.09 -3.46 -6.66
CA GLN A 46 12.10 -4.00 -7.55
C GLN A 46 13.00 -4.95 -6.78
N SER A 47 13.20 -6.14 -7.33
CA SER A 47 14.21 -7.08 -6.84
C SER A 47 15.60 -6.52 -7.15
N ILE A 48 16.42 -6.35 -6.12
CA ILE A 48 17.81 -5.94 -6.28
C ILE A 48 18.62 -7.06 -6.96
N LYS A 49 18.20 -8.33 -6.76
CA LYS A 49 18.89 -9.51 -7.30
C LYS A 49 18.85 -9.59 -8.82
N ASN A 50 17.71 -9.26 -9.44
CA ASN A 50 17.51 -9.48 -10.87
C ASN A 50 16.71 -8.38 -11.59
N GLY A 51 16.44 -7.25 -10.92
CA GLY A 51 15.73 -6.11 -11.48
C GLY A 51 14.24 -6.35 -11.74
N ARG A 52 13.67 -7.52 -11.37
CA ARG A 52 12.26 -7.82 -11.60
C ARG A 52 11.36 -6.94 -10.75
N TYR A 53 10.25 -6.52 -11.33
CA TYR A 53 9.25 -5.74 -10.61
C TYR A 53 8.15 -6.62 -10.01
N TYR A 54 7.61 -6.18 -8.89
CA TYR A 54 6.44 -6.75 -8.25
C TYR A 54 5.45 -5.64 -7.90
N THR A 55 4.19 -5.80 -8.30
CA THR A 55 3.11 -4.86 -7.97
C THR A 55 2.13 -5.53 -7.01
N GLY A 56 1.79 -4.84 -5.94
CA GLY A 56 0.80 -5.29 -4.97
C GLY A 56 0.05 -4.14 -4.32
N SER A 57 -0.93 -4.49 -3.49
CA SER A 57 -1.66 -3.54 -2.65
C SER A 57 -1.61 -3.95 -1.18
N THR A 58 -1.69 -2.97 -0.29
CA THR A 58 -1.61 -3.15 1.17
C THR A 58 -2.18 -1.94 1.90
N VAL A 59 -2.47 -2.08 3.20
CA VAL A 59 -2.83 -0.96 4.09
C VAL A 59 -1.61 -0.38 4.80
N ASP A 60 -0.51 -1.15 4.84
CA ASP A 60 0.78 -0.80 5.43
C ASP A 60 1.89 -1.29 4.48
N ILE A 61 2.65 -0.35 3.91
CA ILE A 61 3.72 -0.62 2.94
C ILE A 61 4.98 -1.12 3.66
N ASP A 62 5.35 -0.51 4.77
CA ASP A 62 6.62 -0.78 5.46
C ASP A 62 6.64 -2.21 6.00
N THR A 63 5.58 -2.59 6.72
CA THR A 63 5.40 -3.96 7.21
C THR A 63 5.38 -4.96 6.05
N ARG A 64 4.77 -4.60 4.92
CA ARG A 64 4.69 -5.48 3.74
C ARG A 64 6.05 -5.69 3.07
N VAL A 65 6.86 -4.64 2.94
CA VAL A 65 8.22 -4.74 2.39
C VAL A 65 9.10 -5.59 3.30
N GLN A 66 9.01 -5.40 4.62
CA GLN A 66 9.72 -6.22 5.60
C GLN A 66 9.33 -7.70 5.48
N HIS A 67 8.03 -8.01 5.39
CA HIS A 67 7.56 -9.38 5.17
C HIS A 67 8.13 -10.01 3.90
N HIS A 68 8.07 -9.32 2.76
CA HIS A 68 8.63 -9.87 1.52
C HIS A 68 10.14 -10.10 1.61
N ASN A 69 10.87 -9.24 2.33
CA ASN A 69 12.31 -9.38 2.55
C ASN A 69 12.67 -10.46 3.57
N SER A 70 11.82 -10.74 4.56
CA SER A 70 11.98 -11.91 5.45
C SER A 70 11.61 -13.22 4.77
N GLY A 71 10.96 -13.17 3.60
CA GLY A 71 10.49 -14.34 2.86
C GLY A 71 9.08 -14.77 3.24
N TYR A 72 8.38 -13.97 4.06
CA TYR A 72 6.97 -14.16 4.38
C TYR A 72 6.07 -13.62 3.26
N GLY A 73 5.00 -14.35 2.94
CA GLY A 73 4.08 -14.00 1.86
C GLY A 73 4.10 -15.01 0.72
N SER A 74 4.34 -14.56 -0.51
CA SER A 74 4.28 -15.44 -1.69
C SER A 74 5.61 -16.13 -1.97
N ILE A 75 5.57 -17.34 -2.52
CA ILE A 75 6.78 -18.04 -3.00
C ILE A 75 7.56 -17.15 -3.97
N TYR A 76 6.86 -16.47 -4.88
CA TYR A 76 7.47 -15.56 -5.84
C TYR A 76 8.25 -14.42 -5.16
N THR A 77 7.69 -13.81 -4.11
CA THR A 77 8.38 -12.75 -3.38
C THR A 77 9.53 -13.29 -2.54
N SER A 78 9.41 -14.49 -2.00
CA SER A 78 10.49 -15.12 -1.22
C SER A 78 11.74 -15.46 -2.05
N ILE A 79 11.59 -15.97 -3.28
CA ILE A 79 12.74 -16.37 -4.12
C ILE A 79 13.48 -15.20 -4.79
N HIS A 80 12.84 -14.04 -4.88
CA HIS A 80 13.33 -12.85 -5.57
C HIS A 80 13.76 -11.72 -4.65
N LYS A 81 13.75 -11.93 -3.33
CA LYS A 81 14.37 -11.01 -2.37
C LYS A 81 15.89 -10.83 -2.66
N PRO A 82 16.50 -9.71 -2.26
CA PRO A 82 15.91 -8.57 -1.55
C PRO A 82 15.15 -7.62 -2.48
N TRP A 83 14.08 -7.04 -1.94
CA TRP A 83 13.18 -6.10 -2.56
C TRP A 83 13.43 -4.68 -2.05
N ARG A 84 13.41 -3.74 -2.99
CA ARG A 84 13.41 -2.30 -2.74
C ARG A 84 12.08 -1.71 -3.18
N LEU A 85 11.51 -0.80 -2.40
CA LEU A 85 10.35 -0.01 -2.82
C LEU A 85 10.80 1.05 -3.84
N VAL A 86 10.16 1.08 -5.01
CA VAL A 86 10.46 2.04 -6.08
C VAL A 86 9.48 3.20 -6.07
N CYS A 87 8.19 2.89 -6.01
CA CYS A 87 7.14 3.88 -5.94
C CYS A 87 5.86 3.30 -5.35
N TYR A 88 4.99 4.20 -4.91
CA TYR A 88 3.66 3.86 -4.40
C TYR A 88 2.64 4.95 -4.74
N LYS A 89 1.37 4.59 -4.73
CA LYS A 89 0.24 5.52 -4.83
C LYS A 89 -0.71 5.27 -3.67
N LYS A 90 -1.10 6.36 -3.02
CA LYS A 90 -2.09 6.39 -1.93
C LYS A 90 -3.50 6.35 -2.51
N CYS A 91 -4.37 5.55 -1.92
CA CYS A 91 -5.76 5.35 -2.33
C CYS A 91 -6.70 5.53 -1.15
N ASN A 92 -7.93 5.96 -1.44
CA ASN A 92 -8.94 6.22 -0.40
C ASN A 92 -9.33 4.94 0.34
N THR A 93 -9.35 3.80 -0.37
CA THR A 93 -9.62 2.49 0.23
C THR A 93 -8.66 1.41 -0.27
N ILE A 94 -8.56 0.31 0.47
CA ILE A 94 -7.90 -0.92 -0.02
C ILE A 94 -8.58 -1.50 -1.27
N GLY A 95 -9.89 -1.27 -1.45
CA GLY A 95 -10.62 -1.65 -2.66
C GLY A 95 -10.11 -0.90 -3.88
N ASP A 96 -9.97 0.42 -3.78
CA ASP A 96 -9.43 1.27 -4.83
C ASP A 96 -7.98 0.90 -5.15
N ALA A 97 -7.18 0.61 -4.13
CA ALA A 97 -5.80 0.15 -4.31
C ALA A 97 -5.73 -1.16 -5.11
N ARG A 98 -6.64 -2.11 -4.89
CA ARG A 98 -6.72 -3.36 -5.67
C ARG A 98 -7.16 -3.13 -7.12
N ILE A 99 -8.04 -2.15 -7.37
CA ILE A 99 -8.42 -1.75 -8.73
C ILE A 99 -7.22 -1.15 -9.46
N GLU A 100 -6.49 -0.25 -8.81
CA GLU A 100 -5.27 0.35 -9.37
C GLU A 100 -4.17 -0.70 -9.58
N GLU A 101 -3.99 -1.65 -8.66
CA GLU A 101 -3.08 -2.79 -8.81
C GLU A 101 -3.38 -3.57 -10.10
N LYS A 102 -4.66 -3.91 -10.34
CA LYS A 102 -5.09 -4.60 -11.58
C LYS A 102 -4.79 -3.78 -12.82
N LYS A 103 -5.02 -2.46 -12.77
CA LYS A 103 -4.71 -1.54 -13.87
C LYS A 103 -3.21 -1.50 -14.17
N VAL A 104 -2.36 -1.41 -13.14
CA VAL A 104 -0.90 -1.41 -13.33
C VAL A 104 -0.42 -2.75 -13.91
N LYS A 105 -0.96 -3.88 -13.42
CA LYS A 105 -0.64 -5.22 -13.94
C LYS A 105 -1.06 -5.41 -15.39
N SER A 106 -2.16 -4.80 -15.82
CA SER A 106 -2.63 -4.91 -17.22
C SER A 106 -1.69 -4.27 -18.22
N TYR A 107 -0.81 -3.34 -17.79
CA TYR A 107 0.21 -2.74 -18.65
C TYR A 107 1.33 -3.71 -19.03
N LYS A 108 1.49 -4.85 -18.34
CA LYS A 108 2.47 -5.90 -18.64
C LYS A 108 3.91 -5.38 -18.87
N GLY A 109 4.32 -4.35 -18.13
CA GLY A 109 5.64 -3.72 -18.27
C GLY A 109 5.81 -2.77 -19.48
N GLY A 110 4.71 -2.43 -20.17
CA GLY A 110 4.71 -1.51 -21.30
C GLY A 110 4.99 -0.04 -20.93
N ASN A 111 4.82 0.86 -21.89
CA ASN A 111 5.19 2.28 -21.73
C ASN A 111 4.50 2.97 -20.56
N ALA A 112 3.24 2.65 -20.28
CA ALA A 112 2.51 3.21 -19.14
C ALA A 112 3.15 2.80 -17.79
N PHE A 113 3.57 1.54 -17.65
CA PHE A 113 4.30 1.06 -16.48
C PHE A 113 5.64 1.77 -16.33
N LYS A 114 6.39 1.93 -17.42
CA LYS A 114 7.68 2.63 -17.43
C LYS A 114 7.54 4.10 -17.02
N LYS A 115 6.49 4.79 -17.47
CA LYS A 115 6.20 6.16 -17.04
C LYS A 115 5.99 6.25 -15.53
N ILE A 116 5.30 5.29 -14.92
CA ILE A 116 5.07 5.26 -13.47
C ILE A 116 6.39 5.12 -12.71
N ILE A 117 7.21 4.12 -13.02
CA ILE A 117 8.47 3.88 -12.28
C ILE A 117 9.50 4.99 -12.48
N ASN A 118 9.41 5.75 -13.58
CA ASN A 118 10.31 6.86 -13.89
C ASN A 118 9.78 8.21 -13.37
N GLY A 119 8.69 8.25 -12.61
CA GLY A 119 8.14 9.50 -12.06
C GLY A 119 7.41 10.40 -13.06
N GLY A 120 7.03 9.88 -14.23
CA GLY A 120 6.27 10.61 -15.24
C GLY A 120 4.77 10.73 -14.96
N VAL A 121 4.31 10.35 -13.77
CA VAL A 121 2.90 10.32 -13.35
C VAL A 121 2.82 10.90 -11.94
N SER A 122 2.18 12.05 -11.77
CA SER A 122 2.22 12.85 -10.54
C SER A 122 1.48 12.22 -9.36
N GLU A 123 0.54 11.31 -9.63
CA GLU A 123 -0.19 10.58 -8.58
C GLU A 123 0.65 9.52 -7.87
N TRP A 124 1.84 9.21 -8.40
CA TRP A 124 2.76 8.24 -7.81
C TRP A 124 3.90 8.94 -7.09
N SER A 125 4.11 8.56 -5.82
CA SER A 125 5.27 8.97 -5.04
C SER A 125 6.45 8.07 -5.39
N ILE A 126 7.53 8.67 -5.93
CA ILE A 126 8.79 7.98 -6.21
C ILE A 126 9.64 7.93 -4.95
N VAL A 127 10.19 6.76 -4.66
CA VAL A 127 11.16 6.56 -3.58
C VAL A 127 12.55 6.71 -4.18
N PRO A 128 13.32 7.74 -3.79
CA PRO A 128 14.65 7.96 -4.33
C PRO A 128 15.58 6.80 -3.97
N LEU A 129 16.52 6.51 -4.88
CA LEU A 129 17.61 5.58 -4.58
C LEU A 129 18.56 6.29 -3.60
N CYS A 130 18.56 5.85 -2.35
CA CYS A 130 19.60 6.18 -1.39
C CYS A 130 20.88 5.36 -1.63
#